data_AF-M2A521-F1
#
_entry.id   AF-M2A521-F1
#
_cell.length_a   1.000
_cell.length_b   1.000
_cell.length_c   1.000
_cell.angle_alpha   90.00
_cell.angle_beta   90.00
_cell.angle_gamma   90.00
#
_symmetry.space_group_name_H-M   'P 1'
#
loop_
_entity.id
_entity.type
_entity.pdbx_description
1 polymer ?
#
loop_
_entity_poly.entity_id
_entity_poly.type
_entity_poly.pdbx_seq_one_letter_code
_entity_poly.pdbx_strand_id
1 'polypeptide(L)'
;MKSITQLLFGLLIAFGVQANSMADERPNVILIFADDLGPGMLGCYGQEVVTTPNIDRLAREGMKFNNYYGGVYCAPARWTLLTGMHDGRNGGWAQNRAGLPIWRDAGQITEEEYQKRMEKHKANSNPIADNEVFLAQVAQQAGYKTAQFGKLDRGFLTWNERVQRFGWDFYEGYYDHQRCHGFYPPYLWRNGERFDLPGNTMADCGKTSEKGDEPVGYGGETYSQNVFIEGILKYLRANHDQPFFLYHPTQLPHGPVAIPELHPDFADHPTMSLAEKKYASMVKMLDDHVGLIMDELVTLGIDDNTVVLFTSDNGHELYYGPKPSYKKQTLPSGEPANLTDKKWRSSECGDIFDGAGGRAGLKRSGYQGGMQCPMIARWPGKIEPGSENNLLTAHYDFLATLADLVGEEKPRGKDGISYLPTLLGQPQTEHHEHVVINNNFNAMGSRALITGEGLKLVEADRRKGIFQLYDLTTDNEERTNLASGYPNKITELKQILMREIDSPRPDLQ
;
A
#
# COMPACT_ATOMS: atom_id res chain seq x y z
N MET A 1 -68.52 -12.69 -59.75
CA MET A 1 -67.06 -12.48 -59.87
C MET A 1 -66.76 -11.01 -59.70
N LYS A 2 -66.25 -10.60 -58.52
CA LYS A 2 -65.24 -9.53 -58.34
C LYS A 2 -64.88 -9.46 -56.85
N SER A 3 -63.58 -9.49 -56.62
CA SER A 3 -62.83 -9.55 -55.36
C SER A 3 -63.04 -8.30 -54.51
N ILE A 4 -63.13 -8.48 -53.19
CA ILE A 4 -62.76 -7.47 -52.20
C ILE A 4 -61.84 -8.17 -51.20
N THR A 5 -60.54 -7.91 -51.34
CA THR A 5 -59.50 -8.28 -50.38
C THR A 5 -59.34 -7.09 -49.44
N GLN A 6 -59.79 -7.21 -48.18
CA GLN A 6 -59.48 -6.22 -47.14
C GLN A 6 -58.12 -6.56 -46.51
N LEU A 7 -57.14 -5.70 -46.75
CA LEU A 7 -55.87 -5.67 -46.05
C LEU A 7 -56.11 -5.12 -44.62
N LEU A 8 -55.87 -5.96 -43.61
CA LEU A 8 -55.69 -5.52 -42.23
C LEU A 8 -54.25 -5.04 -42.05
N PHE A 9 -54.05 -3.74 -41.85
CA PHE A 9 -52.79 -3.15 -41.42
C PHE A 9 -52.61 -3.45 -39.93
N GLY A 10 -51.80 -4.47 -39.62
CA GLY A 10 -51.34 -4.74 -38.26
C GLY A 10 -50.19 -3.80 -37.90
N LEU A 11 -50.44 -2.88 -36.98
CA LEU A 11 -49.42 -2.01 -36.37
C LEU A 11 -48.63 -2.86 -35.36
N LEU A 12 -47.50 -3.43 -35.78
CA LEU A 12 -46.53 -4.06 -34.89
C LEU A 12 -45.71 -2.95 -34.21
N ILE A 13 -46.13 -2.57 -33.00
CA ILE A 13 -45.29 -1.79 -32.08
C ILE A 13 -44.19 -2.73 -31.61
N ALA A 14 -43.01 -2.63 -32.22
CA ALA A 14 -41.80 -3.23 -31.70
C ALA A 14 -41.45 -2.50 -30.39
N PHE A 15 -41.80 -3.10 -29.26
CA PHE A 15 -41.11 -2.81 -28.00
C PHE A 15 -39.66 -3.25 -28.19
N GLY A 16 -38.81 -2.29 -28.59
CA GLY A 16 -37.38 -2.43 -28.43
C GLY A 16 -37.12 -2.58 -26.94
N VAL A 17 -36.89 -3.82 -26.49
CA VAL A 17 -36.16 -4.04 -25.26
C VAL A 17 -34.78 -3.43 -25.52
N GLN A 18 -34.57 -2.22 -25.02
CA GLN A 18 -33.21 -1.76 -24.78
C GLN A 18 -32.62 -2.78 -23.82
N ALA A 19 -31.80 -3.68 -24.37
CA ALA A 19 -30.81 -4.36 -23.57
C ALA A 19 -29.92 -3.25 -23.00
N ASN A 20 -30.23 -2.78 -21.79
CA ASN A 20 -29.22 -2.16 -20.97
C ASN A 20 -28.13 -3.21 -20.83
N SER A 21 -27.04 -2.98 -21.56
CA SER A 21 -25.91 -3.87 -21.62
C SER A 21 -25.34 -4.04 -20.23
N MET A 22 -25.12 -5.27 -19.79
CA MET A 22 -24.32 -5.64 -18.62
C MET A 22 -22.89 -5.06 -18.60
N ALA A 23 -22.50 -4.27 -19.60
CA ALA A 23 -21.28 -3.46 -19.59
C ALA A 23 -21.32 -2.36 -18.51
N ASP A 24 -22.50 -1.99 -17.99
CA ASP A 24 -22.71 -0.95 -16.97
C ASP A 24 -22.39 -1.40 -15.52
N GLU A 25 -21.94 -2.66 -15.32
CA GLU A 25 -21.73 -3.26 -13.99
C GLU A 25 -20.25 -3.47 -13.60
N ARG A 26 -19.30 -3.15 -14.46
CA ARG A 26 -17.86 -3.43 -14.24
C ARG A 26 -17.07 -2.13 -14.11
N PRO A 27 -16.76 -1.67 -12.87
CA PRO A 27 -16.01 -0.44 -12.69
C PRO A 27 -14.53 -0.65 -13.05
N ASN A 28 -13.85 0.41 -13.44
CA ASN A 28 -12.39 0.45 -13.35
C ASN A 28 -11.96 0.45 -11.88
N VAL A 29 -10.79 -0.09 -11.58
CA VAL A 29 -10.25 -0.11 -10.21
C VAL A 29 -8.84 0.47 -10.21
N ILE A 30 -8.61 1.47 -9.36
CA ILE A 30 -7.30 2.08 -9.15
C ILE A 30 -6.92 1.94 -7.67
N LEU A 31 -5.79 1.29 -7.40
CA LEU A 31 -5.19 1.25 -6.06
C LEU A 31 -3.90 2.07 -6.04
N ILE A 32 -3.92 3.20 -5.35
CA ILE A 32 -2.75 4.02 -5.03
C ILE A 32 -2.19 3.55 -3.69
N PHE A 33 -0.92 3.14 -3.68
CA PHE A 33 -0.30 2.44 -2.56
C PHE A 33 1.00 3.15 -2.15
N ALA A 34 0.89 4.02 -1.15
CA ALA A 34 2.00 4.78 -0.58
C ALA A 34 3.03 3.89 0.12
N ASP A 35 4.22 4.43 0.35
CA ASP A 35 5.35 3.71 0.94
C ASP A 35 5.81 4.45 2.21
N ASP A 36 5.60 3.83 3.38
CA ASP A 36 5.89 4.38 4.72
C ASP A 36 5.09 5.62 5.17
N LEU A 37 3.83 5.70 4.75
CA LEU A 37 2.91 6.78 5.13
C LEU A 37 1.95 6.32 6.23
N GLY A 38 2.06 6.88 7.43
CA GLY A 38 1.07 6.66 8.49
C GLY A 38 -0.15 7.56 8.36
N PRO A 39 -1.28 7.23 9.01
CA PRO A 39 -2.49 8.06 8.98
C PRO A 39 -2.25 9.49 9.45
N GLY A 40 -1.33 9.68 10.41
CA GLY A 40 -1.00 11.01 10.94
C GLY A 40 -0.45 11.98 9.90
N MET A 41 -0.04 11.52 8.72
CA MET A 41 0.43 12.39 7.63
C MET A 41 -0.67 12.98 6.74
N LEU A 42 -1.95 12.66 6.98
CA LEU A 42 -3.06 13.05 6.11
C LEU A 42 -4.08 13.95 6.82
N GLY A 43 -4.55 14.99 6.13
CA GLY A 43 -5.52 15.95 6.68
C GLY A 43 -6.83 15.28 7.11
N CYS A 44 -7.34 14.34 6.32
CA CYS A 44 -8.55 13.55 6.63
C CYS A 44 -8.45 12.67 7.89
N TYR A 45 -7.23 12.50 8.43
CA TYR A 45 -6.91 11.81 9.68
C TYR A 45 -6.34 12.74 10.76
N GLY A 46 -6.34 14.06 10.55
CA GLY A 46 -6.00 15.07 11.55
C GLY A 46 -4.62 15.71 11.43
N GLN A 47 -3.91 15.56 10.30
CA GLN A 47 -2.66 16.29 10.06
C GLN A 47 -2.91 17.81 9.99
N GLU A 48 -2.10 18.60 10.70
CA GLU A 48 -2.26 20.06 10.78
C GLU A 48 -1.10 20.85 10.13
N VAL A 49 0.05 20.21 9.90
CA VAL A 49 1.28 20.85 9.41
C VAL A 49 1.45 20.70 7.90
N VAL A 50 1.13 19.52 7.35
CA VAL A 50 1.20 19.24 5.89
C VAL A 50 -0.21 19.06 5.36
N THR A 51 -0.61 19.86 4.38
CA THR A 51 -1.95 19.73 3.76
C THR A 51 -1.95 18.69 2.66
N THR A 52 -3.04 17.92 2.55
CA THR A 52 -3.24 16.90 1.50
C THR A 52 -4.60 17.09 0.83
N PRO A 53 -4.88 18.25 0.20
CA PRO A 53 -6.22 18.59 -0.29
C PRO A 53 -6.82 17.60 -1.29
N ASN A 54 -6.01 16.89 -2.10
CA ASN A 54 -6.52 15.93 -3.07
C ASN A 54 -6.85 14.58 -2.42
N ILE A 55 -6.02 14.10 -1.49
CA ILE A 55 -6.33 12.91 -0.69
C ILE A 55 -7.52 13.20 0.26
N ASP A 56 -7.59 14.41 0.80
CA ASP A 56 -8.72 14.86 1.61
C ASP A 56 -10.00 14.97 0.76
N ARG A 57 -9.89 15.39 -0.51
CA ARG A 57 -10.97 15.32 -1.50
C ARG A 57 -11.42 13.87 -1.73
N LEU A 58 -10.49 12.94 -1.91
CA LEU A 58 -10.79 11.51 -2.06
C LEU A 58 -11.60 10.98 -0.87
N ALA A 59 -11.23 11.35 0.36
CA ALA A 59 -11.97 10.97 1.57
C ALA A 59 -13.33 11.67 1.68
N ARG A 60 -13.41 12.97 1.39
CA ARG A 60 -14.66 13.75 1.44
C ARG A 60 -15.68 13.29 0.41
N GLU A 61 -15.22 12.79 -0.73
CA GLU A 61 -16.09 12.26 -1.80
C GLU A 61 -16.30 10.74 -1.69
N GLY A 62 -15.65 10.09 -0.72
CA GLY A 62 -15.69 8.64 -0.52
C GLY A 62 -15.87 8.27 0.95
N MET A 63 -15.22 7.18 1.35
CA MET A 63 -15.24 6.62 2.69
C MET A 63 -13.82 6.42 3.21
N LYS A 64 -13.56 6.73 4.48
CA LYS A 64 -12.30 6.39 5.17
C LYS A 64 -12.49 5.27 6.20
N PHE A 65 -11.45 4.46 6.38
CA PHE A 65 -11.39 3.40 7.39
C PHE A 65 -10.52 3.85 8.55
N ASN A 66 -11.01 3.64 9.77
CA ASN A 66 -10.28 3.98 11.00
C ASN A 66 -9.59 2.75 11.62
N ASN A 67 -9.84 1.54 11.11
CA ASN A 67 -9.35 0.28 11.67
C ASN A 67 -8.76 -0.66 10.59
N TYR A 68 -7.82 -0.13 9.81
CA TYR A 68 -7.19 -0.81 8.67
C TYR A 68 -5.70 -1.07 8.91
N TYR A 69 -5.25 -2.30 8.64
CA TYR A 69 -3.90 -2.76 8.95
C TYR A 69 -3.11 -3.21 7.71
N GLY A 70 -1.88 -2.72 7.60
CA GLY A 70 -0.90 -3.14 6.61
C GLY A 70 0.11 -4.12 7.17
N GLY A 71 1.25 -4.26 6.48
CA GLY A 71 2.39 -4.98 7.02
C GLY A 71 3.20 -4.15 8.01
N VAL A 72 4.18 -4.75 8.68
CA VAL A 72 5.16 -3.98 9.48
C VAL A 72 6.24 -3.30 8.65
N TYR A 73 6.41 -3.70 7.38
CA TYR A 73 7.21 -2.99 6.38
C TYR A 73 6.82 -3.47 4.96
N CYS A 74 7.32 -2.80 3.92
CA CYS A 74 7.02 -3.05 2.50
C CYS A 74 6.85 -4.50 2.02
N ALA A 75 7.78 -5.43 2.31
CA ALA A 75 7.71 -6.77 1.73
C ALA A 75 6.54 -7.64 2.22
N PRO A 76 6.31 -7.81 3.55
CA PRO A 76 5.11 -8.51 4.02
C PRO A 76 3.84 -7.77 3.60
N ALA A 77 3.82 -6.44 3.62
CA ALA A 77 2.67 -5.65 3.18
C ALA A 77 2.23 -6.01 1.76
N ARG A 78 3.16 -5.91 0.81
CA ARG A 78 2.91 -6.25 -0.60
C ARG A 78 2.58 -7.72 -0.81
N TRP A 79 3.21 -8.61 -0.03
CA TRP A 79 2.87 -10.02 -0.05
C TRP A 79 1.40 -10.25 0.32
N THR A 80 0.97 -9.73 1.47
CA THR A 80 -0.38 -9.94 1.97
C THR A 80 -1.42 -9.36 1.02
N LEU A 81 -1.18 -8.14 0.50
CA LEU A 81 -2.01 -7.50 -0.52
C LEU A 81 -2.13 -8.36 -1.79
N LEU A 82 -1.00 -8.79 -2.37
CA LEU A 82 -1.00 -9.50 -3.65
C LEU A 82 -1.55 -10.92 -3.56
N THR A 83 -1.58 -11.51 -2.38
CA THR A 83 -1.97 -12.91 -2.22
C THR A 83 -3.26 -13.13 -1.45
N GLY A 84 -3.77 -12.12 -0.76
CA GLY A 84 -4.94 -12.27 0.09
C GLY A 84 -4.72 -13.19 1.30
N MET A 85 -3.45 -13.44 1.68
CA MET A 85 -3.09 -14.22 2.86
C MET A 85 -2.40 -13.35 3.91
N HIS A 86 -2.59 -13.65 5.19
CA HIS A 86 -1.81 -12.99 6.23
C HIS A 86 -0.35 -13.49 6.21
N ASP A 87 0.58 -12.65 6.68
CA ASP A 87 2.03 -12.89 6.61
C ASP A 87 2.58 -13.90 7.66
N GLY A 88 1.67 -14.53 8.40
CA GLY A 88 1.93 -15.64 9.30
C GLY A 88 1.82 -17.02 8.64
N ARG A 89 1.21 -17.14 7.45
CA ARG A 89 1.08 -18.42 6.74
C ARG A 89 2.44 -18.94 6.25
N ASN A 90 2.68 -20.25 6.40
CA ASN A 90 3.83 -20.96 5.84
C ASN A 90 3.86 -20.85 4.32
N GLY A 91 5.07 -20.70 3.78
CA GLY A 91 5.24 -20.47 2.34
C GLY A 91 4.76 -19.08 1.89
N GLY A 92 4.32 -18.23 2.83
CA GLY A 92 3.85 -16.88 2.56
C GLY A 92 4.91 -16.06 1.84
N TRP A 93 6.03 -15.76 2.48
CA TRP A 93 6.98 -14.86 1.85
C TRP A 93 8.42 -15.12 2.32
N ALA A 94 9.36 -14.95 1.40
CA ALA A 94 10.79 -14.99 1.68
C ALA A 94 11.45 -13.77 1.03
N GLN A 95 12.32 -13.09 1.77
CA GLN A 95 13.15 -12.03 1.19
C GLN A 95 14.23 -12.67 0.33
N ASN A 96 14.21 -12.35 -0.96
CA ASN A 96 15.36 -12.61 -1.80
C ASN A 96 16.36 -11.44 -1.69
N ARG A 97 17.57 -11.62 -2.22
CA ARG A 97 18.64 -10.62 -2.09
C ARG A 97 18.55 -9.57 -3.20
N ALA A 98 18.42 -8.30 -2.82
CA ALA A 98 18.52 -7.12 -3.70
C ALA A 98 19.97 -6.62 -3.86
N GLY A 99 20.14 -5.61 -4.71
CA GLY A 99 21.36 -4.84 -4.94
C GLY A 99 22.20 -5.33 -6.12
N LEU A 100 21.87 -6.47 -6.71
CA LEU A 100 22.68 -7.08 -7.76
C LEU A 100 22.86 -6.17 -9.00
N PRO A 101 21.81 -5.46 -9.49
CA PRO A 101 21.98 -4.49 -10.57
C PRO A 101 22.81 -3.26 -10.17
N ILE A 102 22.82 -2.88 -8.88
CA ILE A 102 23.66 -1.75 -8.40
C ILE A 102 25.13 -2.13 -8.51
N TRP A 103 25.52 -3.34 -8.05
CA TRP A 103 26.91 -3.79 -8.12
C TRP A 103 27.42 -3.87 -9.55
N ARG A 104 26.58 -4.34 -10.48
CA ARG A 104 26.92 -4.36 -11.90
C ARG A 104 27.18 -2.95 -12.41
N ASP A 105 26.23 -2.03 -12.23
CA ASP A 105 26.32 -0.68 -12.79
C ASP A 105 27.39 0.18 -12.10
N ALA A 106 27.76 -0.15 -10.86
CA ALA A 106 28.89 0.43 -10.15
C ALA A 106 30.26 -0.17 -10.55
N GLY A 107 30.29 -1.12 -11.50
CA GLY A 107 31.52 -1.78 -11.96
C GLY A 107 32.14 -2.74 -10.94
N GLN A 108 31.40 -3.14 -9.91
CA GLN A 108 31.88 -4.06 -8.86
C GLN A 108 31.85 -5.52 -9.31
N ILE A 109 31.03 -5.85 -10.31
CA ILE A 109 30.98 -7.16 -10.97
C ILE A 109 30.84 -6.96 -12.49
N THR A 110 31.27 -7.94 -13.27
CA THR A 110 31.11 -7.96 -14.73
C THR A 110 29.66 -8.30 -15.12
N GLU A 111 29.27 -8.00 -16.37
CA GLU A 111 27.97 -8.43 -16.92
C GLU A 111 27.82 -9.96 -16.90
N GLU A 112 28.88 -10.70 -17.21
CA GLU A 112 28.87 -12.17 -17.15
C GLU A 112 28.57 -12.69 -15.74
N GLU A 113 29.22 -12.12 -14.72
CA GLU A 113 28.96 -12.51 -13.32
C GLU A 113 27.57 -12.08 -12.87
N TYR A 114 27.06 -10.94 -13.34
CA TYR A 114 25.68 -10.52 -13.11
C TYR A 114 24.68 -11.54 -13.65
N GLN A 115 24.82 -11.97 -14.90
CA GLN A 115 23.93 -12.95 -15.54
C GLN A 115 23.95 -14.30 -14.81
N LYS A 116 25.15 -14.81 -14.51
CA LYS A 116 25.30 -16.06 -13.74
C LYS A 116 24.64 -15.99 -12.36
N ARG A 117 24.74 -14.85 -11.66
CA ARG A 117 24.08 -14.65 -10.37
C ARG A 117 22.56 -14.50 -10.51
N MET A 118 22.07 -13.85 -11.56
CA MET A 118 20.64 -13.76 -11.86
C MET A 118 20.06 -15.15 -12.16
N GLU A 119 20.71 -15.98 -12.98
CA GLU A 119 20.28 -17.35 -13.25
C GLU A 119 20.18 -18.17 -11.96
N LYS A 120 21.23 -18.14 -11.13
CA LYS A 120 21.21 -18.80 -9.82
C LYS A 120 20.10 -18.26 -8.91
N HIS A 121 19.84 -16.96 -8.96
CA HIS A 121 18.76 -16.34 -8.20
C HIS A 121 17.38 -16.80 -8.67
N LYS A 122 17.15 -16.86 -9.99
CA LYS A 122 15.91 -17.37 -10.59
C LYS A 122 15.70 -18.84 -10.20
N ALA A 123 16.73 -19.68 -10.29
CA ALA A 123 16.66 -21.10 -9.92
C ALA A 123 16.39 -21.35 -8.43
N ASN A 124 16.88 -20.47 -7.55
CA ASN A 124 16.69 -20.57 -6.09
C ASN A 124 15.43 -19.84 -5.60
N SER A 125 14.77 -19.06 -6.44
CA SER A 125 13.50 -18.46 -6.08
C SER A 125 12.46 -19.57 -6.02
N ASN A 126 11.91 -19.83 -4.83
CA ASN A 126 10.89 -20.86 -4.64
C ASN A 126 9.85 -20.79 -5.77
N PRO A 127 9.57 -21.91 -6.46
CA PRO A 127 8.58 -21.91 -7.51
C PRO A 127 7.24 -21.47 -6.94
N ILE A 128 6.63 -20.49 -7.60
CA ILE A 128 5.25 -20.11 -7.35
C ILE A 128 4.41 -21.28 -7.84
N ALA A 129 3.57 -21.85 -6.98
CA ALA A 129 2.69 -22.96 -7.37
C ALA A 129 1.82 -22.55 -8.56
N ASP A 130 1.61 -23.44 -9.53
CA ASP A 130 0.89 -23.11 -10.77
C ASP A 130 -0.56 -22.68 -10.50
N ASN A 131 -1.16 -23.21 -9.44
CA ASN A 131 -2.51 -22.86 -8.97
C ASN A 131 -2.56 -21.63 -8.05
N GLU A 132 -1.43 -20.98 -7.75
CA GLU A 132 -1.44 -19.74 -6.97
C GLU A 132 -2.07 -18.61 -7.78
N VAL A 133 -3.14 -18.02 -7.24
CA VAL A 133 -3.80 -16.85 -7.83
C VAL A 133 -3.36 -15.59 -7.08
N PHE A 134 -2.82 -14.62 -7.81
CA PHE A 134 -2.46 -13.29 -7.30
C PHE A 134 -3.53 -12.25 -7.62
N LEU A 135 -3.47 -11.13 -6.90
CA LEU A 135 -4.39 -10.00 -7.01
C LEU A 135 -4.70 -9.59 -8.46
N ALA A 136 -3.68 -9.34 -9.28
CA ALA A 136 -3.92 -8.92 -10.66
C ALA A 136 -4.52 -10.02 -11.52
N GLN A 137 -4.21 -11.30 -11.24
CA GLN A 137 -4.81 -12.43 -11.94
C GLN A 137 -6.32 -12.54 -11.69
N VAL A 138 -6.82 -12.10 -10.52
CA VAL A 138 -8.27 -12.02 -10.26
C VAL A 138 -8.94 -11.08 -11.27
N ALA A 139 -8.38 -9.88 -11.46
CA ALA A 139 -8.88 -8.93 -12.45
C ALA A 139 -8.71 -9.46 -13.90
N GLN A 140 -7.57 -10.09 -14.23
CA GLN A 140 -7.36 -10.69 -15.54
C GLN A 140 -8.40 -11.78 -15.86
N GLN A 141 -8.77 -12.62 -14.88
CA GLN A 141 -9.80 -13.65 -15.03
C GLN A 141 -11.16 -13.05 -15.38
N ALA A 142 -11.48 -11.90 -14.79
CA ALA A 142 -12.67 -11.11 -15.12
C ALA A 142 -12.61 -10.42 -16.49
N GLY A 143 -11.48 -10.48 -17.20
CA GLY A 143 -11.25 -9.84 -18.49
C GLY A 143 -10.75 -8.40 -18.43
N TYR A 144 -10.28 -7.94 -17.27
CA TYR A 144 -9.72 -6.60 -17.10
C TYR A 144 -8.31 -6.51 -17.67
N LYS A 145 -7.93 -5.33 -18.17
CA LYS A 145 -6.51 -4.98 -18.36
C LYS A 145 -5.86 -4.69 -17.03
N THR A 146 -4.67 -5.23 -16.79
CA THR A 146 -3.95 -5.01 -15.53
C THR A 146 -2.67 -4.23 -15.73
N ALA A 147 -2.45 -3.22 -14.89
CA ALA A 147 -1.25 -2.39 -14.95
C ALA A 147 -0.62 -2.14 -13.58
N GLN A 148 0.70 -2.19 -13.52
CA GLN A 148 1.48 -1.72 -12.38
C GLN A 148 2.44 -0.61 -12.76
N PHE A 149 2.46 0.47 -11.96
CA PHE A 149 3.43 1.57 -12.08
C PHE A 149 4.16 1.79 -10.75
N GLY A 150 5.48 1.66 -10.71
CA GLY A 150 6.29 2.08 -9.55
C GLY A 150 7.19 1.01 -8.93
N LYS A 151 7.20 0.96 -7.59
CA LYS A 151 8.00 0.03 -6.78
C LYS A 151 7.54 -1.41 -7.02
N LEU A 152 8.42 -2.36 -6.72
CA LEU A 152 8.22 -3.78 -7.10
C LEU A 152 6.94 -4.39 -6.50
N ASP A 153 6.46 -5.39 -7.23
CA ASP A 153 5.33 -6.28 -6.91
C ASP A 153 5.54 -7.04 -5.58
N ARG A 154 6.51 -7.95 -5.51
CA ARG A 154 6.78 -8.84 -4.37
C ARG A 154 8.28 -9.09 -4.23
N GLY A 155 8.75 -9.04 -2.98
CA GLY A 155 10.14 -9.37 -2.66
C GLY A 155 11.09 -8.20 -2.90
N PHE A 156 12.37 -8.52 -3.10
CA PHE A 156 13.47 -7.57 -3.09
C PHE A 156 14.20 -7.48 -4.45
N LEU A 157 14.05 -8.49 -5.29
CA LEU A 157 14.53 -8.54 -6.68
C LEU A 157 13.50 -9.31 -7.53
N THR A 158 13.13 -8.79 -8.69
CA THR A 158 12.18 -9.43 -9.63
C THR A 158 12.73 -9.37 -11.06
N TRP A 159 11.96 -9.88 -12.02
CA TRP A 159 12.27 -9.89 -13.45
C TRP A 159 10.98 -10.04 -14.26
N ASN A 160 11.05 -9.80 -15.58
CA ASN A 160 9.87 -9.70 -16.43
C ASN A 160 8.92 -10.91 -16.35
N GLU A 161 9.45 -12.12 -16.50
CA GLU A 161 8.64 -13.35 -16.49
C GLU A 161 7.92 -13.55 -15.14
N ARG A 162 8.51 -13.04 -14.05
CA ARG A 162 7.90 -13.11 -12.71
C ARG A 162 6.81 -12.05 -12.53
N VAL A 163 7.03 -10.84 -13.04
CA VAL A 163 5.99 -9.78 -13.08
C VAL A 163 4.77 -10.27 -13.86
N GLN A 164 4.99 -10.86 -15.05
CA GLN A 164 3.93 -11.47 -15.86
C GLN A 164 3.20 -12.58 -15.08
N ARG A 165 3.94 -13.42 -14.34
CA ARG A 165 3.34 -14.47 -13.49
C ARG A 165 2.39 -13.91 -12.41
N PHE A 166 2.59 -12.68 -11.94
CA PHE A 166 1.67 -12.06 -10.99
C PHE A 166 0.41 -11.48 -11.64
N GLY A 167 0.32 -11.51 -12.97
CA GLY A 167 -0.88 -11.11 -13.71
C GLY A 167 -0.90 -9.65 -14.14
N TRP A 168 0.26 -9.03 -14.39
CA TRP A 168 0.35 -7.67 -14.92
C TRP A 168 0.52 -7.69 -16.44
N ASP A 169 -0.47 -7.20 -17.19
CA ASP A 169 -0.38 -7.02 -18.65
C ASP A 169 0.57 -5.88 -19.02
N PHE A 170 0.55 -4.82 -18.22
CA PHE A 170 1.43 -3.67 -18.32
C PHE A 170 2.23 -3.48 -17.04
N TYR A 171 3.52 -3.23 -17.16
CA TYR A 171 4.41 -2.93 -16.05
C TYR A 171 5.35 -1.79 -16.44
N GLU A 172 5.46 -0.79 -15.57
CA GLU A 172 6.51 0.22 -15.62
C GLU A 172 7.09 0.47 -14.23
N GLY A 173 8.37 0.18 -14.01
CA GLY A 173 8.91 0.25 -12.65
C GLY A 173 10.30 -0.32 -12.43
N TYR A 174 10.54 -0.63 -11.16
CA TYR A 174 11.81 -1.15 -10.65
C TYR A 174 11.83 -2.67 -10.48
N TYR A 175 12.89 -3.31 -10.97
CA TYR A 175 13.16 -4.72 -10.67
C TYR A 175 14.01 -4.97 -9.43
N ASP A 176 14.57 -3.93 -8.78
CA ASP A 176 15.42 -4.06 -7.60
C ASP A 176 15.02 -3.12 -6.47
N HIS A 177 14.91 -3.68 -5.25
CA HIS A 177 14.38 -2.95 -4.11
C HIS A 177 15.34 -1.93 -3.54
N GLN A 178 16.66 -2.17 -3.65
CA GLN A 178 17.63 -1.17 -3.20
C GLN A 178 17.61 0.05 -4.13
N ARG A 179 17.36 -0.16 -5.42
CA ARG A 179 17.14 0.93 -6.38
C ARG A 179 15.87 1.73 -6.10
N CYS A 180 14.85 1.10 -5.51
CA CYS A 180 13.64 1.80 -5.07
C CYS A 180 13.90 2.77 -3.90
N HIS A 181 15.09 2.79 -3.30
CA HIS A 181 15.44 3.78 -2.25
C HIS A 181 16.07 5.06 -2.83
N GLY A 182 16.25 5.12 -4.15
CA GLY A 182 16.67 6.30 -4.89
C GLY A 182 15.60 6.69 -5.91
N PHE A 183 15.40 8.00 -6.08
CA PHE A 183 14.35 8.55 -6.93
C PHE A 183 14.84 9.00 -8.32
N TYR A 184 16.12 8.85 -8.62
CA TYR A 184 16.74 9.23 -9.89
C TYR A 184 17.43 8.01 -10.51
N PRO A 185 16.69 6.98 -10.92
CA PRO A 185 17.28 5.78 -11.47
C PRO A 185 17.87 6.05 -12.87
N PRO A 186 19.00 5.43 -13.24
CA PRO A 186 19.56 5.59 -14.58
C PRO A 186 18.67 4.98 -15.68
N TYR A 187 17.79 4.05 -15.31
CA TYR A 187 16.80 3.43 -16.19
C TYR A 187 15.67 2.81 -15.38
N LEU A 188 14.56 2.58 -16.06
CA LEU A 188 13.42 1.79 -15.57
C LEU A 188 13.11 0.67 -16.58
N TRP A 189 12.16 -0.18 -16.23
CA TRP A 189 11.69 -1.27 -17.08
C TRP A 189 10.25 -1.00 -17.49
N ARG A 190 9.94 -1.18 -18.78
CA ARG A 190 8.58 -1.18 -19.32
C ARG A 190 8.34 -2.50 -20.06
N ASN A 191 7.43 -3.33 -19.55
CA ASN A 191 7.09 -4.65 -20.14
C ASN A 191 8.32 -5.53 -20.46
N GLY A 192 9.32 -5.52 -19.58
CA GLY A 192 10.55 -6.29 -19.76
C GLY A 192 11.64 -5.60 -20.58
N GLU A 193 11.35 -4.46 -21.20
CA GLU A 193 12.32 -3.65 -21.92
C GLU A 193 12.88 -2.55 -21.03
N ARG A 194 14.20 -2.43 -20.97
CA ARG A 194 14.87 -1.34 -20.27
C ARG A 194 14.76 -0.05 -21.09
N PHE A 195 14.45 1.07 -20.44
CA PHE A 195 14.57 2.39 -21.03
C PHE A 195 15.35 3.33 -20.09
N ASP A 196 16.33 4.02 -20.65
CA ASP A 196 17.21 4.91 -19.89
C ASP A 196 16.50 6.23 -19.56
N LEU A 197 16.81 6.78 -18.38
CA LEU A 197 16.29 8.08 -17.94
C LEU A 197 17.38 9.15 -18.12
N PRO A 198 17.13 10.21 -18.92
CA PRO A 198 18.10 11.27 -19.15
C PRO A 198 18.60 11.93 -17.85
N GLY A 199 19.89 12.27 -17.83
CA GLY A 199 20.51 13.01 -16.71
C GLY A 199 20.73 12.21 -15.43
N ASN A 200 20.41 10.92 -15.39
CA ASN A 200 20.61 10.06 -14.22
C ASN A 200 21.77 9.07 -14.46
N THR A 201 22.82 9.15 -13.65
CA THR A 201 24.04 8.33 -13.84
C THR A 201 24.41 7.46 -12.64
N MET A 202 23.83 7.72 -11.46
CA MET A 202 24.21 7.04 -10.23
C MET A 202 23.63 5.61 -10.16
N ALA A 203 24.48 4.61 -9.92
CA ALA A 203 24.08 3.20 -9.87
C ALA A 203 23.05 2.89 -8.76
N ASP A 204 23.09 3.64 -7.65
CA ASP A 204 22.17 3.53 -6.53
C ASP A 204 20.91 4.41 -6.65
N CYS A 205 20.69 4.96 -7.86
CA CYS A 205 19.51 5.75 -8.21
C CYS A 205 19.42 7.10 -7.46
N GLY A 206 20.56 7.68 -7.08
CA GLY A 206 20.61 8.99 -6.44
C GLY A 206 20.09 8.96 -5.00
N LYS A 207 20.31 7.82 -4.31
CA LYS A 207 19.91 7.63 -2.91
C LYS A 207 20.65 8.62 -2.01
N THR A 208 19.90 9.49 -1.32
CA THR A 208 20.45 10.44 -0.34
C THR A 208 20.79 9.75 0.99
N SER A 209 21.51 10.44 1.87
CA SER A 209 21.69 9.98 3.25
C SER A 209 20.42 10.20 4.07
N GLU A 210 20.25 9.42 5.14
CA GLU A 210 19.13 9.59 6.07
C GLU A 210 19.18 10.89 6.90
N LYS A 211 20.24 11.70 6.75
CA LYS A 211 20.26 13.06 7.30
C LYS A 211 19.43 14.01 6.46
N GLY A 212 19.38 13.79 5.15
CA GLY A 212 18.65 14.63 4.21
C GLY A 212 19.28 16.00 3.99
N ASP A 213 20.59 16.15 4.19
CA ASP A 213 21.31 17.42 4.01
C ASP A 213 21.72 17.68 2.54
N GLU A 214 21.60 16.66 1.68
CA GLU A 214 21.91 16.77 0.26
C GLU A 214 21.02 17.84 -0.43
N PRO A 215 21.51 18.55 -1.44
CA PRO A 215 20.71 19.54 -2.15
C PRO A 215 19.48 18.90 -2.81
N VAL A 216 18.47 19.72 -3.04
CA VAL A 216 17.32 19.39 -3.89
C VAL A 216 17.82 19.04 -5.29
N GLY A 217 17.23 18.03 -5.93
CA GLY A 217 17.72 17.54 -7.23
C GLY A 217 19.03 16.75 -7.20
N TYR A 218 19.57 16.38 -6.02
CA TYR A 218 20.89 15.73 -5.89
C TYR A 218 21.12 14.52 -6.82
N GLY A 219 20.09 13.70 -7.04
CA GLY A 219 20.25 12.42 -7.71
C GLY A 219 20.29 12.47 -9.24
N GLY A 220 19.93 13.59 -9.87
CA GLY A 220 19.89 13.73 -11.33
C GLY A 220 18.75 14.60 -11.84
N GLU A 221 18.46 14.49 -13.14
CA GLU A 221 17.47 15.32 -13.82
C GLU A 221 16.07 14.68 -13.85
N THR A 222 16.00 13.36 -14.07
CA THR A 222 14.70 12.68 -14.28
C THR A 222 14.22 12.01 -12.99
N TYR A 223 13.22 12.60 -12.34
CA TYR A 223 12.61 12.05 -11.13
C TYR A 223 11.63 10.92 -11.46
N SER A 224 11.80 9.74 -10.85
CA SER A 224 11.04 8.52 -11.18
C SER A 224 9.53 8.70 -11.00
N GLN A 225 9.09 9.48 -10.00
CA GLN A 225 7.66 9.67 -9.74
C GLN A 225 6.98 10.47 -10.86
N ASN A 226 7.69 11.41 -11.48
CA ASN A 226 7.20 12.14 -12.65
C ASN A 226 7.01 11.18 -13.84
N VAL A 227 7.93 10.24 -14.03
CA VAL A 227 7.81 9.21 -15.06
C VAL A 227 6.56 8.35 -14.81
N PHE A 228 6.34 7.90 -13.58
CA PHE A 228 5.19 7.06 -13.25
C PHE A 228 3.85 7.79 -13.40
N ILE A 229 3.71 9.02 -12.92
CA ILE A 229 2.44 9.76 -13.07
C ILE A 229 2.15 10.04 -14.54
N GLU A 230 3.14 10.43 -15.34
CA GLU A 230 2.97 10.59 -16.78
C GLU A 230 2.57 9.27 -17.47
N GLY A 231 3.19 8.16 -17.07
CA GLY A 231 2.87 6.82 -17.55
C GLY A 231 1.43 6.42 -17.23
N ILE A 232 0.98 6.67 -15.99
CA ILE A 232 -0.39 6.42 -15.55
C ILE A 232 -1.39 7.22 -16.38
N LEU A 233 -1.20 8.54 -16.52
CA LEU A 233 -2.11 9.38 -17.30
C LEU A 233 -2.18 8.94 -18.77
N LYS A 234 -1.04 8.56 -19.38
CA LYS A 234 -1.01 7.99 -20.74
C LYS A 234 -1.75 6.66 -20.81
N TYR A 235 -1.60 5.79 -19.80
CA TYR A 235 -2.30 4.51 -19.74
C TYR A 235 -3.81 4.69 -19.63
N LEU A 236 -4.29 5.59 -18.77
CA LEU A 236 -5.70 5.91 -18.62
C LEU A 236 -6.30 6.36 -19.96
N ARG A 237 -5.68 7.34 -20.63
CA ARG A 237 -6.09 7.81 -21.95
C ARG A 237 -6.14 6.70 -23.00
N ALA A 238 -5.21 5.75 -22.96
CA ALA A 238 -5.13 4.67 -23.93
C ALA A 238 -6.08 3.48 -23.65
N ASN A 239 -6.57 3.33 -22.42
CA ASN A 239 -7.29 2.12 -22.00
C ASN A 239 -8.69 2.37 -21.41
N HIS A 240 -9.14 3.62 -21.31
CA HIS A 240 -10.44 3.96 -20.70
C HIS A 240 -11.67 3.35 -21.39
N ASP A 241 -11.55 2.86 -22.64
CA ASP A 241 -12.63 2.19 -23.39
C ASP A 241 -12.92 0.75 -22.93
N GLN A 242 -12.13 0.21 -22.00
CA GLN A 242 -12.30 -1.15 -21.46
C GLN A 242 -11.98 -1.17 -19.95
N PRO A 243 -12.57 -2.10 -19.17
CA PRO A 243 -12.31 -2.17 -17.74
C PRO A 243 -10.84 -2.48 -17.45
N PHE A 244 -10.26 -1.75 -16.50
CA PHE A 244 -8.88 -1.95 -16.07
C PHE A 244 -8.73 -1.99 -14.53
N PHE A 245 -7.69 -2.69 -14.09
CA PHE A 245 -7.18 -2.63 -12.74
C PHE A 245 -5.75 -2.05 -12.76
N LEU A 246 -5.58 -0.87 -12.17
CA LEU A 246 -4.30 -0.18 -12.06
C LEU A 246 -3.83 -0.19 -10.61
N TYR A 247 -2.61 -0.69 -10.39
CA TYR A 247 -1.93 -0.66 -9.11
C TYR A 247 -0.72 0.28 -9.18
N HIS A 248 -0.72 1.34 -8.36
CA HIS A 248 0.37 2.30 -8.28
C HIS A 248 1.07 2.23 -6.92
N PRO A 249 2.02 1.30 -6.72
CA PRO A 249 2.93 1.34 -5.60
C PRO A 249 3.98 2.44 -5.78
N THR A 250 3.65 3.66 -5.41
CA THR A 250 4.58 4.79 -5.45
C THR A 250 5.80 4.53 -4.52
N GLN A 251 6.90 5.25 -4.76
CA GLN A 251 7.99 5.35 -3.79
C GLN A 251 7.71 6.44 -2.74
N LEU A 252 6.70 7.29 -2.94
CA LEU A 252 6.43 8.41 -2.04
C LEU A 252 5.65 7.94 -0.79
N PRO A 253 5.97 8.47 0.41
CA PRO A 253 7.11 9.35 0.74
C PRO A 253 8.34 8.59 1.32
N HIS A 254 8.54 7.31 1.00
CA HIS A 254 9.66 6.50 1.52
C HIS A 254 11.01 7.20 1.31
N GLY A 255 11.87 7.17 2.33
CA GLY A 255 13.17 7.83 2.28
C GLY A 255 14.35 6.94 1.86
N PRO A 256 15.58 7.44 1.95
CA PRO A 256 15.97 8.78 2.37
C PRO A 256 15.38 9.91 1.50
N VAL A 257 15.18 11.10 2.07
CA VAL A 257 14.40 12.18 1.42
C VAL A 257 15.10 12.74 0.18
N ALA A 258 14.38 12.74 -0.94
CA ALA A 258 14.85 13.28 -2.22
C ALA A 258 13.67 13.80 -3.05
N ILE A 259 13.76 15.04 -3.50
CA ILE A 259 12.74 15.74 -4.29
C ILE A 259 13.44 16.63 -5.33
N PRO A 260 12.87 16.85 -6.52
CA PRO A 260 13.48 17.70 -7.54
C PRO A 260 13.30 19.20 -7.28
N GLU A 261 12.27 19.57 -6.53
CA GLU A 261 11.99 20.94 -6.12
C GLU A 261 11.27 20.94 -4.76
N LEU A 262 11.50 21.97 -3.92
CA LEU A 262 10.69 22.15 -2.72
C LEU A 262 9.33 22.71 -3.11
N HIS A 263 8.27 22.17 -2.53
CA HIS A 263 6.94 22.73 -2.68
C HIS A 263 6.93 24.17 -2.12
N PRO A 264 6.27 25.14 -2.80
CA PRO A 264 6.25 26.54 -2.37
C PRO A 264 5.82 26.75 -0.91
N ASP A 265 4.88 25.94 -0.41
CA ASP A 265 4.41 25.97 0.98
C ASP A 265 5.55 25.78 2.02
N PHE A 266 6.63 25.10 1.65
CA PHE A 266 7.72 24.74 2.56
C PHE A 266 9.06 25.37 2.20
N ALA A 267 9.25 25.82 0.96
CA ALA A 267 10.53 26.33 0.46
C ALA A 267 11.13 27.40 1.39
N ASP A 268 10.31 28.39 1.76
CA ASP A 268 10.69 29.51 2.64
C ASP A 268 10.28 29.31 4.10
N HIS A 269 9.87 28.10 4.51
CA HIS A 269 9.43 27.86 5.88
C HIS A 269 10.56 28.18 6.87
N PRO A 270 10.32 29.04 7.88
CA PRO A 270 11.39 29.67 8.65
C PRO A 270 12.10 28.74 9.64
N THR A 271 11.42 27.66 10.05
CA THR A 271 11.91 26.77 11.11
C THR A 271 12.14 25.32 10.69
N MET A 272 11.67 24.92 9.49
CA MET A 272 11.87 23.55 9.03
C MET A 272 13.30 23.40 8.51
N SER A 273 13.95 22.30 8.90
CA SER A 273 15.17 21.81 8.29
C SER A 273 14.94 21.49 6.81
N LEU A 274 16.03 21.43 6.04
CA LEU A 274 15.97 21.04 4.64
C LEU A 274 15.35 19.64 4.44
N ALA A 275 15.65 18.69 5.35
CA ALA A 275 15.08 17.35 5.29
C ALA A 275 13.55 17.34 5.52
N GLU A 276 13.06 18.11 6.49
CA GLU A 276 11.62 18.28 6.74
C GLU A 276 10.92 18.92 5.55
N LYS A 277 11.49 19.99 4.97
CA LYS A 277 10.96 20.62 3.75
C LYS A 277 10.87 19.63 2.59
N LYS A 278 11.90 18.81 2.39
CA LYS A 278 11.90 17.76 1.36
C LYS A 278 10.84 16.71 1.62
N TYR A 279 10.72 16.20 2.84
CA TYR A 279 9.70 15.19 3.17
C TYR A 279 8.28 15.73 2.97
N ALA A 280 7.99 16.93 3.47
CA ALA A 280 6.69 17.57 3.28
C ALA A 280 6.39 17.80 1.79
N SER A 281 7.41 18.16 0.99
CA SER A 281 7.27 18.28 -0.47
C SER A 281 7.02 16.94 -1.17
N MET A 282 7.60 15.83 -0.68
CA MET A 282 7.31 14.48 -1.19
C MET A 282 5.85 14.06 -0.91
N VAL A 283 5.32 14.42 0.27
CA VAL A 283 3.91 14.17 0.62
C VAL A 283 2.98 15.03 -0.23
N LYS A 284 3.32 16.30 -0.47
CA LYS A 284 2.58 17.17 -1.40
C LYS A 284 2.58 16.64 -2.83
N MET A 285 3.72 16.16 -3.33
CA MET A 285 3.77 15.55 -4.65
C MET A 285 2.91 14.29 -4.75
N LEU A 286 2.87 13.46 -3.70
CA LEU A 286 1.96 12.31 -3.65
C LEU A 286 0.50 12.77 -3.73
N ASP A 287 0.13 13.78 -2.93
CA ASP A 287 -1.21 14.38 -2.97
C ASP A 287 -1.56 14.91 -4.36
N ASP A 288 -0.66 15.65 -5.01
CA ASP A 288 -0.86 16.18 -6.36
C ASP A 288 -1.03 15.04 -7.39
N HIS A 289 -0.30 13.93 -7.25
CA HIS A 289 -0.47 12.76 -8.11
C HIS A 289 -1.87 12.13 -7.96
N VAL A 290 -2.41 12.06 -6.74
CA VAL A 290 -3.79 11.61 -6.53
C VAL A 290 -4.77 12.58 -7.22
N GLY A 291 -4.53 13.89 -7.11
CA GLY A 291 -5.31 14.93 -7.79
C GLY A 291 -5.33 14.75 -9.30
N LEU A 292 -4.15 14.61 -9.91
CA LEU A 292 -3.97 14.40 -11.35
C LEU A 292 -4.70 13.15 -11.85
N ILE A 293 -4.62 12.03 -11.12
CA ILE A 293 -5.33 10.80 -11.49
C ILE A 293 -6.84 11.04 -11.46
N MET A 294 -7.37 11.58 -10.36
CA MET A 294 -8.81 11.84 -10.23
C MET A 294 -9.32 12.83 -11.29
N ASP A 295 -8.59 13.91 -11.57
CA ASP A 295 -8.98 14.91 -12.56
C ASP A 295 -8.96 14.34 -13.99
N GLU A 296 -8.04 13.42 -14.28
CA GLU A 296 -7.99 12.70 -15.56
C GLU A 296 -9.22 11.78 -15.73
N LEU A 297 -9.69 11.11 -14.68
CA LEU A 297 -10.91 10.29 -14.74
C LEU A 297 -12.14 11.13 -15.09
N VAL A 298 -12.25 12.34 -14.51
CA VAL A 298 -13.31 13.30 -14.84
C VAL A 298 -13.17 13.77 -16.29
N THR A 299 -11.96 14.08 -16.73
CA THR A 299 -11.66 14.53 -18.10
C THR A 299 -12.02 13.46 -19.14
N LEU A 300 -11.76 12.19 -18.83
CA LEU A 300 -12.09 11.05 -19.67
C LEU A 300 -13.56 10.61 -19.58
N GLY A 301 -14.35 11.18 -18.66
CA GLY A 301 -15.76 10.83 -18.47
C GLY A 301 -15.98 9.44 -17.87
N ILE A 302 -14.98 8.88 -17.17
CA ILE A 302 -15.05 7.55 -16.55
C ILE A 302 -15.02 7.58 -15.01
N ASP A 303 -15.08 8.77 -14.40
CA ASP A 303 -15.02 8.96 -12.95
C ASP A 303 -16.13 8.20 -12.20
N ASP A 304 -17.38 8.30 -12.68
CA ASP A 304 -18.54 7.64 -12.06
C ASP A 304 -18.49 6.10 -12.15
N ASN A 305 -17.68 5.55 -13.06
CA ASN A 305 -17.46 4.12 -13.22
C ASN A 305 -16.03 3.69 -12.82
N THR A 306 -15.39 4.43 -11.90
CA THR A 306 -14.05 4.08 -11.40
C THR A 306 -14.02 4.10 -9.87
N VAL A 307 -13.57 2.99 -9.27
CA VAL A 307 -13.24 2.92 -7.84
C VAL A 307 -11.79 3.33 -7.65
N VAL A 308 -11.56 4.39 -6.88
CA VAL A 308 -10.22 4.83 -6.50
C VAL A 308 -10.00 4.54 -5.03
N LEU A 309 -8.98 3.73 -4.73
CA LEU A 309 -8.55 3.39 -3.38
C LEU A 309 -7.16 3.97 -3.10
N PHE A 310 -6.96 4.47 -1.89
CA PHE A 310 -5.69 4.98 -1.40
C PHE A 310 -5.35 4.34 -0.06
N THR A 311 -4.14 3.81 0.05
CA THR A 311 -3.60 3.29 1.31
C THR A 311 -2.07 3.37 1.32
N SER A 312 -1.44 2.89 2.39
CA SER A 312 0.02 2.77 2.55
C SER A 312 0.39 1.33 2.86
N ASP A 313 1.62 0.92 2.56
CA ASP A 313 2.09 -0.44 2.81
C ASP A 313 2.28 -0.78 4.29
N ASN A 314 2.75 0.19 5.07
CA ASN A 314 2.98 0.06 6.49
C ASN A 314 2.79 1.41 7.19
N GLY A 315 2.89 1.38 8.51
CA GLY A 315 2.89 2.59 9.33
C GLY A 315 4.08 3.51 9.04
N HIS A 316 4.05 4.70 9.64
CA HIS A 316 4.99 5.78 9.38
C HIS A 316 6.45 5.42 9.69
N GLU A 317 7.39 5.98 8.94
CA GLU A 317 8.83 5.96 9.22
C GLU A 317 9.40 7.38 9.19
N LEU A 318 10.35 7.67 10.07
CA LEU A 318 10.98 8.99 10.16
C LEU A 318 12.23 9.07 9.27
N TYR A 319 12.14 9.84 8.20
CA TYR A 319 13.22 10.05 7.21
C TYR A 319 13.90 11.43 7.29
N TYR A 320 13.57 12.23 8.29
CA TYR A 320 13.99 13.62 8.45
C TYR A 320 14.31 13.95 9.92
N GLY A 321 14.94 15.12 10.15
CA GLY A 321 15.31 15.63 11.47
C GLY A 321 16.53 14.94 12.11
N PRO A 322 17.05 15.44 13.25
CA PRO A 322 17.97 14.64 14.05
C PRO A 322 17.18 13.43 14.54
N LYS A 323 17.38 12.27 13.91
CA LYS A 323 16.74 11.03 14.35
C LYS A 323 16.94 10.93 15.87
N PRO A 324 15.87 11.04 16.67
CA PRO A 324 15.94 10.70 18.08
C PRO A 324 16.67 9.38 18.15
N SER A 325 17.54 9.19 19.14
CA SER A 325 17.95 7.83 19.40
C SER A 325 16.71 7.13 19.93
N TYR A 326 15.86 6.62 19.03
CA TYR A 326 14.61 5.97 19.37
C TYR A 326 14.88 4.83 20.33
N LYS A 327 15.98 4.09 20.10
CA LYS A 327 16.52 3.11 21.06
C LYS A 327 16.76 3.65 22.47
N LYS A 328 17.09 4.93 22.62
CA LYS A 328 17.32 5.60 23.90
C LYS A 328 16.11 6.42 24.38
N GLN A 329 15.07 6.63 23.55
CA GLN A 329 13.93 7.50 23.85
C GLN A 329 14.40 8.84 24.39
N THR A 330 15.13 9.60 23.58
CA THR A 330 15.63 10.92 23.95
C THR A 330 15.18 11.95 22.91
N LEU A 331 14.68 13.09 23.38
CA LEU A 331 14.40 14.27 22.57
C LEU A 331 15.66 14.77 21.85
N PRO A 332 15.53 15.60 20.80
CA PRO A 332 16.67 16.26 20.16
C PRO A 332 17.57 17.05 21.13
N SER A 333 17.02 17.53 22.24
CA SER A 333 17.76 18.20 23.33
C SER A 333 18.64 17.27 24.15
N GLY A 334 18.49 15.95 24.03
CA GLY A 334 19.17 14.94 24.83
C GLY A 334 18.41 14.50 26.09
N GLU A 335 17.34 15.22 26.45
CA GLU A 335 16.46 14.83 27.57
C GLU A 335 15.65 13.56 27.23
N PRO A 336 15.30 12.71 28.21
CA PRO A 336 14.44 11.57 27.97
C PRO A 336 13.06 11.97 27.43
N ALA A 337 12.64 11.33 26.33
CA ALA A 337 11.25 11.29 25.90
C ALA A 337 10.45 10.39 26.85
N ASN A 338 9.14 10.65 26.96
CA ASN A 338 8.17 10.02 27.86
C ASN A 338 8.60 8.63 28.42
N LEU A 339 9.10 8.61 29.66
CA LEU A 339 9.72 7.43 30.29
C LEU A 339 8.74 6.44 30.94
N THR A 340 7.43 6.71 30.89
CA THR A 340 6.45 5.89 31.64
C THR A 340 6.27 4.49 31.04
N ASP A 341 6.42 4.36 29.73
CA ASP A 341 6.32 3.10 29.01
C ASP A 341 7.30 3.12 27.83
N LYS A 342 8.22 2.16 27.74
CA LYS A 342 9.35 2.18 26.77
C LYS A 342 8.91 1.98 25.30
N LYS A 343 7.97 2.77 24.80
CA LYS A 343 7.49 2.78 23.41
C LYS A 343 7.81 4.11 22.74
N TRP A 344 8.00 4.09 21.44
CA TRP A 344 8.27 5.29 20.64
C TRP A 344 6.94 5.84 20.14
N ARG A 345 6.65 7.10 20.51
CA ARG A 345 5.62 7.91 19.85
C ARG A 345 6.36 9.07 19.21
N SER A 346 6.21 9.26 17.90
CA SER A 346 7.01 10.24 17.18
C SER A 346 6.67 11.67 17.63
N SER A 347 5.40 11.94 17.96
CA SER A 347 4.93 13.15 18.65
C SER A 347 5.69 13.49 19.94
N GLU A 348 6.10 12.48 20.71
CA GLU A 348 6.85 12.66 21.96
C GLU A 348 8.38 12.71 21.73
N CYS A 349 8.83 12.50 20.49
CA CYS A 349 10.24 12.43 20.12
C CYS A 349 10.66 13.59 19.19
N GLY A 350 9.85 14.63 19.02
CA GLY A 350 10.19 15.81 18.22
C GLY A 350 9.97 15.64 16.71
N ASP A 351 9.17 14.66 16.28
CA ASP A 351 8.65 14.63 14.91
C ASP A 351 7.59 15.72 14.73
N ILE A 352 7.91 16.74 13.93
CA ILE A 352 7.04 17.90 13.74
C ILE A 352 5.75 17.59 12.99
N PHE A 353 5.69 16.45 12.28
CA PHE A 353 4.51 16.06 11.52
C PHE A 353 3.66 15.03 12.26
N ASP A 354 4.17 14.39 13.32
CA ASP A 354 3.50 13.29 14.01
C ASP A 354 2.89 12.26 13.03
N GLY A 355 3.70 11.72 12.11
CA GLY A 355 3.17 10.90 11.01
C GLY A 355 2.50 9.60 11.47
N ALA A 356 2.80 9.14 12.69
CA ALA A 356 2.11 8.03 13.34
C ALA A 356 0.77 8.47 13.98
N GLY A 357 0.51 9.76 14.18
CA GLY A 357 -0.70 10.33 14.78
C GLY A 357 -0.89 9.86 16.21
N GLY A 358 0.10 10.08 17.07
CA GLY A 358 0.10 9.70 18.50
C GLY A 358 0.33 8.21 18.78
N ARG A 359 0.21 7.35 17.78
CA ARG A 359 0.33 5.88 17.93
C ARG A 359 1.73 5.49 18.37
N ALA A 360 1.81 4.51 19.29
CA ALA A 360 3.08 3.87 19.61
C ALA A 360 3.55 3.06 18.40
N GLY A 361 4.82 3.12 18.03
CA GLY A 361 5.27 2.45 16.81
C GLY A 361 5.78 3.38 15.74
N LEU A 362 6.75 2.88 14.99
CA LEU A 362 7.04 3.27 13.63
C LEU A 362 7.24 1.98 12.82
N LYS A 363 7.45 2.08 11.51
CA LYS A 363 7.84 0.97 10.64
C LYS A 363 8.76 -0.04 11.34
N ARG A 364 8.47 -1.34 11.14
CA ARG A 364 9.06 -2.53 11.79
C ARG A 364 8.64 -2.79 13.23
N SER A 365 7.75 -1.98 13.79
CA SER A 365 7.19 -2.18 15.14
C SER A 365 5.95 -3.07 15.16
N GLY A 366 5.76 -3.83 16.24
CA GLY A 366 4.51 -4.52 16.58
C GLY A 366 3.42 -3.64 17.21
N TYR A 367 3.63 -2.32 17.32
CA TYR A 367 2.66 -1.36 17.84
C TYR A 367 1.93 -0.61 16.69
N GLN A 368 0.84 0.08 17.00
CA GLN A 368 -0.12 0.67 16.05
C GLN A 368 0.56 1.52 14.98
N GLY A 369 1.48 2.39 15.36
CA GLY A 369 2.20 3.30 14.46
C GLY A 369 3.10 2.62 13.43
N GLY A 370 3.38 1.32 13.59
CA GLY A 370 4.15 0.52 12.63
C GLY A 370 3.32 -0.28 11.64
N MET A 371 2.01 -0.43 11.87
CA MET A 371 1.15 -1.34 11.10
C MET A 371 -0.21 -0.76 10.69
N GLN A 372 -0.75 0.21 11.42
CA GLN A 372 -2.01 0.86 11.04
C GLN A 372 -1.73 1.80 9.86
N CYS A 373 -2.51 1.63 8.80
CA CYS A 373 -2.35 2.38 7.56
C CYS A 373 -3.60 3.22 7.31
N PRO A 374 -3.48 4.38 6.63
CA PRO A 374 -4.65 5.06 6.10
C PRO A 374 -5.32 4.17 5.06
N MET A 375 -6.64 4.24 4.93
CA MET A 375 -7.37 3.55 3.87
C MET A 375 -8.61 4.35 3.51
N ILE A 376 -8.68 4.73 2.24
CA ILE A 376 -9.73 5.58 1.69
C ILE A 376 -10.21 4.92 0.39
N ALA A 377 -11.52 4.91 0.16
CA ALA A 377 -12.12 4.43 -1.09
C ALA A 377 -13.19 5.41 -1.58
N ARG A 378 -13.17 5.72 -2.87
CA ARG A 378 -14.14 6.59 -3.54
C ARG A 378 -14.73 5.89 -4.75
N TRP A 379 -16.05 5.95 -4.87
CA TRP A 379 -16.80 5.54 -6.05
C TRP A 379 -18.06 6.40 -6.14
N PRO A 380 -18.08 7.42 -7.04
CA PRO A 380 -19.19 8.35 -7.13
C PRO A 380 -20.54 7.65 -7.33
N GLY A 381 -21.55 8.09 -6.57
CA GLY A 381 -22.90 7.53 -6.64
C GLY A 381 -23.07 6.11 -6.06
N LYS A 382 -21.99 5.46 -5.60
CA LYS A 382 -22.03 4.10 -5.01
C LYS A 382 -21.57 4.08 -3.55
N ILE A 383 -20.50 4.79 -3.23
CA ILE A 383 -20.01 4.96 -1.84
C ILE A 383 -20.61 6.25 -1.28
N GLU A 384 -21.11 6.21 -0.05
CA GLU A 384 -21.63 7.39 0.66
C GLU A 384 -20.50 8.43 0.90
N PRO A 385 -20.57 9.64 0.31
CA PRO A 385 -19.51 10.63 0.44
C PRO A 385 -19.31 11.14 1.87
N GLY A 386 -18.06 11.23 2.30
CA GLY A 386 -17.68 11.75 3.61
C GLY A 386 -17.94 10.78 4.77
N SER A 387 -18.26 9.53 4.46
CA SER A 387 -18.51 8.50 5.46
C SER A 387 -17.21 7.94 6.06
N GLU A 388 -17.34 7.30 7.22
CA GLU A 388 -16.23 6.59 7.86
C GLU A 388 -16.73 5.30 8.51
N ASN A 389 -15.81 4.35 8.71
CA ASN A 389 -16.13 3.08 9.38
C ASN A 389 -14.98 2.58 10.26
N ASN A 390 -15.31 1.69 11.19
CA ASN A 390 -14.37 1.05 12.12
C ASN A 390 -14.23 -0.47 11.85
N LEU A 391 -14.59 -0.94 10.66
CA LEU A 391 -14.50 -2.37 10.32
C LEU A 391 -13.05 -2.82 10.41
N LEU A 392 -12.79 -3.87 11.20
CA LEU A 392 -11.47 -4.48 11.29
C LEU A 392 -11.10 -5.08 9.93
N THR A 393 -10.09 -4.50 9.29
CA THR A 393 -9.69 -4.83 7.92
C THR A 393 -8.17 -4.83 7.79
N ALA A 394 -7.65 -5.55 6.80
CA ALA A 394 -6.22 -5.63 6.52
C ALA A 394 -5.92 -5.65 5.01
N HIS A 395 -4.64 -5.50 4.64
CA HIS A 395 -4.21 -5.58 3.23
C HIS A 395 -4.65 -6.86 2.52
N TYR A 396 -4.66 -8.00 3.22
CA TYR A 396 -5.08 -9.27 2.62
C TYR A 396 -6.58 -9.34 2.30
N ASP A 397 -7.39 -8.37 2.73
CA ASP A 397 -8.81 -8.27 2.38
C ASP A 397 -9.03 -7.67 0.98
N PHE A 398 -8.06 -6.94 0.45
CA PHE A 398 -8.21 -6.27 -0.84
C PHE A 398 -8.38 -7.28 -1.99
N LEU A 399 -7.74 -8.45 -1.92
CA LEU A 399 -7.92 -9.47 -2.95
C LEU A 399 -9.37 -9.97 -3.01
N ALA A 400 -9.99 -10.24 -1.85
CA ALA A 400 -11.39 -10.64 -1.79
C ALA A 400 -12.31 -9.51 -2.25
N THR A 401 -12.01 -8.27 -1.86
CA THR A 401 -12.77 -7.09 -2.28
C THR A 401 -12.67 -6.85 -3.78
N LEU A 402 -11.47 -7.03 -4.36
CA LEU A 402 -11.26 -6.92 -5.80
C LEU A 402 -12.05 -8.00 -6.54
N ALA A 403 -12.07 -9.24 -6.04
CA ALA A 403 -12.86 -10.33 -6.62
C ALA A 403 -14.33 -9.94 -6.71
N ASP A 404 -14.93 -9.47 -5.62
CA ASP A 404 -16.31 -9.01 -5.62
C ASP A 404 -16.54 -7.82 -6.57
N LEU A 405 -15.62 -6.85 -6.60
CA LEU A 405 -15.70 -5.67 -7.47
C LEU A 405 -15.72 -6.02 -8.96
N VAL A 406 -14.96 -7.05 -9.36
CA VAL A 406 -14.86 -7.48 -10.76
C VAL A 406 -15.81 -8.61 -11.13
N GLY A 407 -16.61 -9.08 -10.16
CA GLY A 407 -17.60 -10.16 -10.35
C GLY A 407 -16.99 -11.57 -10.40
N GLU A 408 -15.86 -11.79 -9.74
CA GLU A 408 -15.19 -13.09 -9.61
C GLU A 408 -15.36 -13.68 -8.21
N GLU A 409 -15.25 -14.99 -8.08
CA GLU A 409 -15.21 -15.63 -6.77
C GLU A 409 -13.84 -15.40 -6.10
N LYS A 410 -13.86 -15.18 -4.77
CA LYS A 410 -12.63 -15.17 -3.98
C LYS A 410 -11.88 -16.49 -4.19
N PRO A 411 -10.60 -16.47 -4.61
CA PRO A 411 -9.80 -17.67 -4.74
C PRO A 411 -9.76 -18.50 -3.44
N ARG A 412 -9.62 -19.82 -3.57
CA ARG A 412 -9.59 -20.73 -2.42
C ARG A 412 -8.32 -20.50 -1.58
N GLY A 413 -8.42 -20.74 -0.28
CA GLY A 413 -7.32 -20.65 0.69
C GLY A 413 -6.78 -19.25 0.95
N LYS A 414 -7.53 -18.21 0.58
CA LYS A 414 -7.21 -16.83 0.95
C LYS A 414 -7.87 -16.48 2.29
N ASP A 415 -7.15 -15.71 3.10
CA ASP A 415 -7.58 -15.26 4.43
C ASP A 415 -8.47 -14.01 4.36
N GLY A 416 -8.41 -13.28 3.24
CA GLY A 416 -9.16 -12.05 3.03
C GLY A 416 -10.69 -12.20 3.13
N ILE A 417 -11.33 -11.20 3.71
CA ILE A 417 -12.77 -11.00 3.74
C ILE A 417 -13.10 -9.71 2.99
N SER A 418 -14.04 -9.76 2.06
CA SER A 418 -14.41 -8.57 1.28
C SER A 418 -15.09 -7.53 2.16
N TYR A 419 -14.69 -6.27 1.98
CA TYR A 419 -15.35 -5.11 2.59
C TYR A 419 -16.22 -4.33 1.59
N LEU A 420 -16.46 -4.89 0.38
CA LEU A 420 -17.36 -4.27 -0.60
C LEU A 420 -18.77 -3.99 -0.04
N PRO A 421 -19.40 -4.89 0.76
CA PRO A 421 -20.71 -4.59 1.35
C PRO A 421 -20.68 -3.29 2.17
N THR A 422 -19.64 -3.13 3.01
CA THR A 422 -19.46 -1.90 3.80
C THR A 422 -19.31 -0.67 2.91
N LEU A 423 -18.53 -0.74 1.84
CA LEU A 423 -18.38 0.38 0.89
C LEU A 423 -19.71 0.79 0.26
N LEU A 424 -20.58 -0.18 -0.06
CA LEU A 424 -21.88 0.03 -0.69
C LEU A 424 -23.01 0.34 0.29
N GLY A 425 -22.71 0.56 1.58
CA GLY A 425 -23.72 0.79 2.63
C GLY A 425 -24.61 -0.44 2.90
N GLN A 426 -24.18 -1.62 2.47
CA GLN A 426 -24.85 -2.90 2.69
C GLN A 426 -24.41 -3.51 4.03
N PRO A 427 -25.24 -4.36 4.67
CA PRO A 427 -24.83 -5.09 5.86
C PRO A 427 -23.60 -5.96 5.60
N GLN A 428 -22.55 -5.75 6.39
CA GLN A 428 -21.40 -6.66 6.41
C GLN A 428 -21.80 -7.96 7.12
N THR A 429 -21.70 -9.10 6.44
CA THR A 429 -22.11 -10.41 6.97
C THR A 429 -20.95 -11.28 7.41
N GLU A 430 -19.78 -11.07 6.82
CA GLU A 430 -18.53 -11.74 7.19
C GLU A 430 -17.61 -10.76 7.90
N HIS A 431 -16.99 -11.19 9.00
CA HIS A 431 -16.11 -10.38 9.81
C HIS A 431 -14.89 -11.19 10.24
N HIS A 432 -13.76 -10.49 10.40
CA HIS A 432 -12.60 -11.06 11.06
C HIS A 432 -12.90 -11.25 12.54
N GLU A 433 -12.72 -12.47 13.05
CA GLU A 433 -12.56 -12.69 14.49
C GLU A 433 -11.28 -12.00 14.99
N HIS A 434 -10.23 -12.05 14.16
CA HIS A 434 -8.96 -11.40 14.40
C HIS A 434 -8.15 -11.14 13.12
N VAL A 435 -7.29 -10.13 13.19
CA VAL A 435 -6.23 -9.82 12.21
C VAL A 435 -4.88 -10.16 12.83
N VAL A 436 -4.03 -10.83 12.06
CA VAL A 436 -2.67 -11.24 12.48
C VAL A 436 -1.63 -10.45 11.71
N ILE A 437 -0.66 -9.91 12.44
CA ILE A 437 0.51 -9.25 11.88
C ILE A 437 1.77 -9.98 12.34
N ASN A 438 2.48 -10.60 11.40
CA ASN A 438 3.75 -11.25 11.67
C ASN A 438 4.90 -10.24 11.60
N ASN A 439 5.80 -10.30 12.57
CA ASN A 439 6.95 -9.42 12.63
C ASN A 439 8.16 -10.17 13.19
N ASN A 440 9.21 -10.22 12.38
CA ASN A 440 10.46 -10.88 12.73
C ASN A 440 11.46 -9.95 13.44
N PHE A 441 11.21 -8.64 13.45
CA PHE A 441 11.95 -7.66 14.23
C PHE A 441 11.53 -7.73 15.71
N ASN A 442 12.47 -7.42 16.62
CA ASN A 442 12.21 -7.34 18.06
C ASN A 442 12.59 -5.97 18.65
N ALA A 443 12.76 -4.95 17.80
CA ALA A 443 13.24 -3.65 18.25
C ALA A 443 12.19 -2.91 19.10
N MET A 444 10.90 -3.07 18.77
CA MET A 444 9.79 -2.49 19.52
C MET A 444 8.47 -3.24 19.24
N GLY A 445 8.23 -4.30 20.02
CA GLY A 445 7.15 -5.26 19.75
C GLY A 445 7.42 -6.08 18.49
N SER A 446 7.13 -7.37 18.53
CA SER A 446 7.19 -8.25 17.36
C SER A 446 5.77 -8.48 16.84
N ARG A 447 5.24 -9.69 17.02
CA ARG A 447 4.00 -10.17 16.40
C ARG A 447 2.80 -9.57 17.14
N ALA A 448 1.72 -9.33 16.41
CA ALA A 448 0.50 -8.78 16.98
C ALA A 448 -0.74 -9.53 16.49
N LEU A 449 -1.79 -9.48 17.32
CA LEU A 449 -3.13 -9.95 17.04
C LEU A 449 -4.11 -8.84 17.42
N ILE A 450 -5.00 -8.44 16.51
CA ILE A 450 -6.06 -7.48 16.75
C ILE A 450 -7.39 -8.22 16.62
N THR A 451 -8.26 -8.16 17.62
CA THR A 451 -9.55 -8.85 17.60
C THR A 451 -10.67 -7.97 17.05
N GLY A 452 -11.74 -8.59 16.55
CA GLY A 452 -12.94 -7.87 16.10
C GLY A 452 -13.62 -7.05 17.21
N GLU A 453 -13.40 -7.39 18.49
CA GLU A 453 -13.86 -6.62 19.66
C GLU A 453 -12.96 -5.42 20.01
N GLY A 454 -11.87 -5.20 19.26
CA GLY A 454 -10.97 -4.05 19.45
C GLY A 454 -9.86 -4.27 20.48
N LEU A 455 -9.65 -5.50 20.96
CA LEU A 455 -8.48 -5.81 21.79
C LEU A 455 -7.25 -6.10 20.93
N LYS A 456 -6.09 -5.67 21.40
CA LYS A 456 -4.81 -5.96 20.76
C LYS A 456 -3.85 -6.65 21.71
N LEU A 457 -3.39 -7.82 21.31
CA LEU A 457 -2.24 -8.50 21.91
C LEU A 457 -0.99 -8.19 21.10
N VAL A 458 0.08 -7.79 21.77
CA VAL A 458 1.41 -7.62 21.16
C VAL A 458 2.47 -8.42 21.92
N GLU A 459 3.30 -9.16 21.19
CA GLU A 459 4.50 -9.79 21.70
C GLU A 459 5.57 -8.71 21.95
N ALA A 460 5.56 -8.13 23.15
CA ALA A 460 6.42 -6.99 23.48
C ALA A 460 7.90 -7.38 23.60
N ASP A 461 8.21 -8.58 24.09
CA ASP A 461 9.56 -9.14 24.12
C ASP A 461 9.51 -10.66 23.87
N ARG A 462 9.73 -11.05 22.62
CA ARG A 462 9.74 -12.46 22.18
C ARG A 462 10.76 -13.32 22.94
N ARG A 463 11.92 -12.76 23.30
CA ARG A 463 12.99 -13.53 23.97
C ARG A 463 12.60 -13.88 25.41
N LYS A 464 11.79 -13.04 26.03
CA LYS A 464 11.27 -13.25 27.40
C LYS A 464 9.85 -13.80 27.41
N GLY A 465 9.20 -13.96 26.26
CA GLY A 465 7.81 -14.37 26.16
C GLY A 465 6.84 -13.39 26.81
N ILE A 466 7.17 -12.09 26.81
CA ILE A 466 6.34 -11.04 27.41
C ILE A 466 5.33 -10.54 26.37
N PHE A 467 4.06 -10.49 26.78
CA PHE A 467 2.97 -9.95 26.00
C PHE A 467 2.32 -8.78 26.73
N GLN A 468 1.76 -7.86 25.95
CA GLN A 468 0.95 -6.74 26.44
C GLN A 468 -0.43 -6.79 25.78
N LEU A 469 -1.43 -6.24 26.47
CA LEU A 469 -2.81 -6.17 26.01
C LEU A 469 -3.28 -4.72 26.05
N TYR A 470 -3.94 -4.29 25.00
CA TYR A 470 -4.50 -2.96 24.84
C TYR A 470 -5.95 -3.04 24.35
N ASP A 471 -6.76 -2.06 24.74
CA ASP A 471 -8.09 -1.84 24.19
C ASP A 471 -8.03 -0.66 23.22
N LEU A 472 -8.06 -0.95 21.93
CA LEU A 472 -7.90 0.04 20.87
C LEU A 472 -9.14 0.93 20.69
N THR A 473 -10.28 0.54 21.26
CA THR A 473 -11.49 1.35 21.19
C THR A 473 -11.39 2.62 22.02
N THR A 474 -10.48 2.62 23.01
CA THR A 474 -10.25 3.74 23.93
C THR A 474 -8.78 4.18 24.01
N ASP A 475 -7.83 3.34 23.58
CA ASP A 475 -6.38 3.57 23.71
C ASP A 475 -5.62 3.16 22.45
N ASN A 476 -5.85 3.88 21.34
CA ASN A 476 -5.13 3.63 20.09
C ASN A 476 -3.64 4.06 20.14
N GLU A 477 -3.22 4.75 21.21
CA GLU A 477 -1.82 5.09 21.49
C GLU A 477 -1.11 4.01 22.33
N GLU A 478 -1.84 2.97 22.72
CA GLU A 478 -1.37 1.82 23.48
C GLU A 478 -0.66 2.20 24.79
N ARG A 479 -1.16 3.22 25.51
CA ARG A 479 -0.56 3.71 26.77
C ARG A 479 -0.79 2.77 27.94
N THR A 480 -1.97 2.18 28.04
CA THR A 480 -2.42 1.44 29.21
C THR A 480 -2.36 -0.05 28.97
N ASN A 481 -1.28 -0.70 29.43
CA ASN A 481 -1.16 -2.15 29.35
C ASN A 481 -2.12 -2.83 30.34
N LEU A 482 -3.11 -3.54 29.82
CA LEU A 482 -4.15 -4.24 30.58
C LEU A 482 -3.73 -5.66 31.02
N ALA A 483 -2.59 -6.17 30.58
CA ALA A 483 -2.22 -7.59 30.73
C ALA A 483 -2.35 -8.15 32.16
N SER A 484 -2.01 -7.37 33.19
CA SER A 484 -2.10 -7.81 34.60
C SER A 484 -3.53 -8.03 35.09
N GLY A 485 -4.50 -7.30 34.54
CA GLY A 485 -5.92 -7.42 34.87
C GLY A 485 -6.64 -8.55 34.11
N TYR A 486 -6.06 -9.04 33.01
CA TYR A 486 -6.71 -9.99 32.09
C TYR A 486 -5.83 -11.21 31.75
N PRO A 487 -5.31 -11.97 32.74
CA PRO A 487 -4.38 -13.07 32.48
C PRO A 487 -4.98 -14.20 31.62
N ASN A 488 -6.29 -14.46 31.74
CA ASN A 488 -6.99 -15.47 30.94
C ASN A 488 -7.07 -15.05 29.47
N LYS A 489 -7.43 -13.78 29.20
CA LYS A 489 -7.50 -13.23 27.84
C LYS A 489 -6.12 -13.21 27.18
N ILE A 490 -5.05 -12.85 27.92
CA ILE A 490 -3.67 -12.98 27.43
C ILE A 490 -3.38 -14.42 26.97
N THR A 491 -3.75 -15.40 27.78
CA THR A 491 -3.49 -16.82 27.48
C THR A 491 -4.24 -17.27 26.23
N GLU A 492 -5.52 -16.93 26.14
CA GLU A 492 -6.39 -17.19 24.99
C GLU A 492 -5.84 -16.57 23.69
N LEU A 493 -5.60 -15.26 23.68
CA LEU A 493 -5.12 -14.55 22.49
C LEU A 493 -3.72 -15.01 22.08
N LYS A 494 -2.87 -15.36 23.05
CA LYS A 494 -1.54 -15.93 22.75
C LYS A 494 -1.67 -17.27 22.05
N GLN A 495 -2.60 -18.14 22.47
CA GLN A 495 -2.82 -19.42 21.79
C GLN A 495 -3.31 -19.21 20.35
N ILE A 496 -4.21 -18.25 20.12
CA ILE A 496 -4.66 -17.88 18.77
C ILE A 496 -3.48 -17.39 17.93
N LEU A 497 -2.72 -16.40 18.43
CA LEU A 497 -1.57 -15.86 17.71
C LEU A 497 -0.55 -16.96 17.36
N MET A 498 -0.20 -17.84 18.30
CA MET A 498 0.74 -18.93 18.04
C MET A 498 0.20 -20.00 17.09
N ARG A 499 -1.14 -20.15 16.97
CA ARG A 499 -1.76 -21.05 16.00
C ARG A 499 -1.69 -20.49 14.58
N GLU A 500 -1.83 -19.17 14.42
CA GLU A 500 -1.80 -18.53 13.10
C GLU A 500 -0.36 -18.32 12.58
N ILE A 501 0.59 -18.05 13.47
CA ILE A 501 2.00 -17.87 13.09
C ILE A 501 2.62 -19.21 12.68
N ASP A 502 3.28 -19.21 11.52
CA ASP A 502 3.85 -20.39 10.88
C ASP A 502 2.79 -21.49 10.63
N SER A 503 1.55 -21.09 10.39
CA SER A 503 0.42 -21.99 10.10
C SER A 503 0.44 -22.48 8.66
N PRO A 504 0.02 -23.73 8.38
CA PRO A 504 -0.10 -24.20 7.01
C PRO A 504 -1.16 -23.41 6.23
N ARG A 505 -1.02 -23.44 4.91
CA ARG A 505 -2.00 -22.82 4.01
C ARG A 505 -3.23 -23.71 3.83
N PRO A 506 -4.46 -23.17 3.98
CA PRO A 506 -5.67 -23.97 3.83
C PRO A 506 -5.90 -24.56 2.43
N ASP A 507 -5.38 -23.93 1.37
CA ASP A 507 -5.49 -24.44 -0.01
C ASP A 507 -4.47 -25.54 -0.37
N LEU A 508 -3.48 -25.79 0.49
CA LEU A 508 -2.45 -26.81 0.28
C LEU A 508 -2.70 -28.07 1.12
N GLN A 509 -3.84 -28.14 1.82
CA GLN A 509 -4.33 -29.31 2.56
C GLN A 509 -5.52 -29.92 1.81
#